data_AF-A0A0U3F8D2-F1
#
_entry.id   AF-A0A0U3F8D2-F1
#
_cell.length_a   1.000
_cell.length_b   1.000
_cell.length_c   1.000
_cell.angle_alpha   90.00
_cell.angle_beta   90.00
_cell.angle_gamma   90.00
#
_symmetry.space_group_name_H-M   'P 1'
#
loop_
_entity.id
_entity.type
_entity.pdbx_description
1 polymer ?
#
loop_
_entity_poly.entity_id
_entity_poly.type
_entity_poly.pdbx_seq_one_letter_code
_entity_poly.pdbx_strand_id
1 'polypeptide(L)'
;MRSILEIAIPRPLIELLSDLDFEEGALLLGSQEGNLVVIEGVAFTHCVSTPIAFNCVPLPRDDLIGVFHKHVSASKRDFAIAKLWKAYLVSEGGVVKGYSYGRPVRVRVI
;
A
#
# COMPACT_ATOMS: atom_id res chain seq x y z
N MET A 1 -18.35 3.56 7.05
CA MET A 1 -17.20 3.97 6.21
C MET A 1 -17.70 4.32 4.82
N ARG A 2 -17.24 5.45 4.24
CA ARG A 2 -17.49 5.76 2.82
C ARG A 2 -16.69 4.80 1.95
N SER A 3 -17.25 4.37 0.81
CA SER A 3 -16.55 3.48 -0.11
C SER A 3 -15.45 4.23 -0.84
N ILE A 4 -14.21 3.78 -0.72
CA ILE A 4 -13.11 4.23 -1.57
C ILE A 4 -13.20 3.46 -2.89
N LEU A 5 -13.07 4.16 -4.00
CA LEU A 5 -13.11 3.58 -5.35
C LEU A 5 -11.74 3.62 -6.03
N GLU A 6 -10.84 4.47 -5.54
CA GLU A 6 -9.59 4.77 -6.21
C GLU A 6 -8.47 5.18 -5.26
N ILE A 7 -7.26 4.78 -5.63
CA ILE A 7 -5.99 5.24 -5.05
C ILE A 7 -5.21 5.95 -6.16
N ALA A 8 -4.87 7.22 -5.95
CA ALA A 8 -3.94 7.96 -6.78
C ALA A 8 -2.53 7.90 -6.16
N ILE A 9 -1.52 7.62 -6.98
CA ILE A 9 -0.11 7.58 -6.56
C ILE A 9 0.77 8.33 -7.57
N PRO A 10 1.62 9.26 -7.13
CA PRO A 10 2.60 9.93 -7.97
C PRO A 10 3.52 8.94 -8.69
N ARG A 11 3.82 9.20 -9.96
CA ARG A 11 4.76 8.40 -10.76
C ARG A 11 6.12 8.16 -10.06
N PRO A 12 6.76 9.15 -9.42
CA PRO A 12 8.04 8.90 -8.74
C PRO A 12 7.91 7.89 -7.58
N LEU A 13 6.76 7.87 -6.89
CA LEU A 13 6.54 6.94 -5.78
C LEU A 13 6.24 5.54 -6.29
N ILE A 14 5.48 5.38 -7.37
CA ILE A 14 5.20 4.04 -7.91
C ILE A 14 6.47 3.40 -8.51
N GLU A 15 7.35 4.19 -9.13
CA GLU A 15 8.66 3.75 -9.62
C GLU A 15 9.54 3.31 -8.45
N LEU A 16 9.68 4.16 -7.43
CA LEU A 16 10.42 3.84 -6.20
C LEU A 16 9.93 2.54 -5.52
N LEU A 17 8.62 2.35 -5.40
CA LEU A 17 8.05 1.13 -4.82
C LEU A 17 8.26 -0.11 -5.70
N SER A 18 8.34 0.08 -7.02
CA SER A 18 8.57 -1.02 -7.97
C SER A 18 10.03 -1.50 -7.93
N ASP A 19 10.96 -0.62 -7.57
CA ASP A 19 12.40 -0.89 -7.50
C ASP A 19 12.84 -1.57 -6.18
N LEU A 20 11.97 -1.67 -5.17
CA LEU A 20 12.29 -2.33 -3.90
C LEU A 20 12.67 -3.80 -4.08
N ASP A 21 13.44 -4.36 -3.14
CA ASP A 21 13.76 -5.79 -3.19
C ASP A 21 12.53 -6.66 -2.91
N PHE A 22 12.61 -7.93 -3.31
CA PHE A 22 11.52 -8.89 -3.03
C PHE A 22 11.28 -8.99 -1.54
N GLU A 23 10.00 -9.02 -1.17
CA GLU A 23 9.50 -9.02 0.21
C GLU A 23 9.65 -7.69 0.95
N GLU A 24 10.22 -6.64 0.37
CA GLU A 24 10.18 -5.33 1.04
C GLU A 24 8.80 -4.68 1.00
N GLY A 25 8.57 -3.75 1.92
CA GLY A 25 7.37 -2.94 1.92
C GLY A 25 7.54 -1.63 2.66
N ALA A 26 6.51 -0.79 2.57
CA ALA A 26 6.56 0.57 3.05
C ALA A 26 5.23 0.96 3.68
N LEU A 27 5.28 1.90 4.64
CA LEU A 27 4.09 2.63 5.03
C LEU A 27 3.76 3.67 3.95
N LEU A 28 2.48 3.82 3.64
CA LEU A 28 1.97 4.83 2.72
C LEU A 28 1.39 5.99 3.51
N LEU A 29 1.85 7.19 3.17
CA LEU A 29 1.38 8.44 3.75
C LEU A 29 0.52 9.19 2.73
N GLY A 30 -0.51 9.88 3.21
CA GLY A 30 -1.28 10.80 2.40
C GLY A 30 -2.67 11.08 2.96
N SER A 31 -3.59 11.39 2.07
CA SER A 31 -4.88 11.97 2.41
C SER A 31 -6.05 11.25 1.74
N GLN A 32 -7.25 11.49 2.25
CA GLN A 32 -8.49 11.00 1.66
C GLN A 32 -9.43 12.16 1.35
N GLU A 33 -9.84 12.26 0.09
CA GLU A 33 -10.84 13.19 -0.38
C GLU A 33 -12.04 12.42 -0.96
N GLY A 34 -13.11 12.32 -0.18
CA GLY A 34 -14.30 11.59 -0.60
C GLY A 34 -14.02 10.08 -0.80
N ASN A 35 -14.11 9.63 -2.04
CA ASN A 35 -13.88 8.24 -2.46
C ASN A 35 -12.48 8.02 -3.08
N LEU A 36 -11.62 9.02 -3.04
CA LEU A 36 -10.24 8.98 -3.52
C LEU A 36 -9.28 8.99 -2.33
N VAL A 37 -8.29 8.09 -2.37
CA VAL A 37 -7.09 8.19 -1.54
C VAL A 37 -5.94 8.70 -2.40
N VAL A 38 -5.20 9.67 -1.90
CA VAL A 38 -4.00 10.21 -2.56
C VAL A 38 -2.78 9.82 -1.74
N ILE A 39 -1.83 9.12 -2.36
CA ILE A 39 -0.55 8.80 -1.75
C ILE A 39 0.39 9.98 -1.97
N GLU A 40 0.92 10.54 -0.89
CA GLU A 40 1.77 11.73 -0.91
C GLU A 40 3.20 11.40 -0.50
N GLY A 41 3.41 10.27 0.18
CA GLY A 41 4.74 9.84 0.60
C GLY A 41 4.79 8.37 1.00
N VAL A 42 6.02 7.91 1.23
CA VAL A 42 6.32 6.55 1.69
C VAL A 42 7.32 6.60 2.85
N ALA A 43 7.22 5.67 3.78
CA ALA A 43 8.18 5.51 4.87
C ALA A 43 8.62 4.05 4.99
N PHE A 44 9.91 3.80 4.78
CA PHE A 44 10.53 2.47 4.79
C PHE A 44 11.01 2.03 6.17
N THR A 45 11.35 2.98 7.04
CA THR A 45 12.12 2.78 8.29
C THR A 45 11.40 2.00 9.39
N HIS A 46 10.21 1.48 9.13
CA HIS A 46 9.37 0.83 10.15
C HIS A 46 8.84 -0.53 9.76
N CYS A 47 9.24 -1.07 8.62
CA CYS A 47 8.75 -2.35 8.14
C CYS A 47 9.87 -3.39 8.18
N VAL A 48 9.66 -4.45 8.96
CA VAL A 48 10.51 -5.65 8.91
C VAL A 48 9.79 -6.67 8.05
N SER A 49 10.45 -7.11 6.99
CA SER A 49 9.96 -8.20 6.19
C SER A 49 10.78 -9.46 6.36
N THR A 50 10.07 -10.57 6.32
CA THR A 50 10.58 -11.93 6.28
C THR A 50 9.77 -12.69 5.24
N PRO A 51 10.23 -13.86 4.79
CA PRO A 51 9.50 -14.66 3.80
C PRO A 51 8.09 -15.10 4.17
N ILE A 52 7.70 -14.90 5.43
CA ILE A 52 6.41 -15.33 5.97
C ILE A 52 5.64 -14.20 6.64
N ALA A 53 6.26 -13.06 6.91
CA ALA A 53 5.66 -12.00 7.69
C ALA A 53 6.24 -10.63 7.34
N PHE A 54 5.33 -9.70 7.11
CA PHE A 54 5.60 -8.29 6.95
C PHE A 54 5.00 -7.56 8.16
N ASN A 55 5.85 -6.91 8.96
CA ASN A 55 5.44 -6.17 10.15
C ASN A 55 5.89 -4.73 10.03
N CYS A 56 4.96 -3.81 9.81
CA CYS A 56 5.23 -2.39 10.00
C CYS A 56 4.81 -1.94 11.39
N VAL A 57 5.70 -1.24 12.09
CA VAL A 57 5.35 -0.49 13.31
C VAL A 57 4.61 0.78 12.86
N PRO A 58 3.31 0.93 13.14
CA PRO A 58 2.59 2.14 12.75
C PRO A 58 3.19 3.32 13.52
N LEU A 59 3.67 4.34 12.81
CA LEU A 59 3.96 5.62 13.43
C LEU A 59 2.62 6.29 13.82
N PRO A 60 2.51 6.94 14.98
CA PRO A 60 1.36 7.76 15.31
C PRO A 60 1.39 9.02 14.43
N ARG A 61 0.93 8.89 13.20
CA ARG A 61 0.79 10.00 12.25
C ARG A 61 -0.60 10.01 11.66
N ASP A 62 -1.19 11.20 11.60
CA ASP A 62 -2.53 11.41 11.06
C ASP A 62 -2.59 11.20 9.54
N ASP A 63 -1.44 11.27 8.87
CA ASP A 63 -1.26 11.03 7.43
C ASP A 63 -1.01 9.55 7.09
N LEU A 64 -0.92 8.65 8.08
CA LEU A 64 -0.71 7.23 7.81
C LEU A 64 -1.99 6.61 7.22
N ILE A 65 -1.96 6.34 5.92
CA ILE A 65 -3.16 5.93 5.17
C ILE A 65 -3.12 4.48 4.71
N GLY A 66 -1.94 3.88 4.63
CA GLY A 66 -1.83 2.57 4.03
C GLY A 66 -0.49 1.88 4.16
N VAL A 67 -0.37 0.77 3.46
CA VAL A 67 0.87 0.01 3.33
C VAL A 67 1.05 -0.46 1.89
N PHE A 68 2.32 -0.57 1.49
CA PHE A 68 2.76 -1.24 0.29
C PHE A 68 3.55 -2.49 0.67
N HIS A 69 3.39 -3.57 -0.08
CA HIS A 69 4.19 -4.78 0.05
C HIS A 69 4.51 -5.35 -1.33
N LYS A 70 5.78 -5.66 -1.60
CA LYS A 70 6.21 -6.32 -2.83
C LYS A 70 6.24 -7.83 -2.63
N HIS A 71 5.49 -8.56 -3.44
CA HIS A 71 5.39 -10.02 -3.31
C HIS A 71 5.42 -10.71 -4.67
N VAL A 72 5.85 -11.97 -4.71
CA VAL A 72 5.82 -12.78 -5.95
C VAL A 72 4.37 -13.04 -6.40
N SER A 73 3.46 -13.21 -5.43
CA SER A 73 2.00 -13.39 -5.63
C SER A 73 1.24 -13.17 -4.32
N ALA A 74 0.22 -12.29 -4.25
CA ALA A 74 -0.44 -12.00 -2.98
C ALA A 74 -0.97 -13.26 -2.28
N SER A 75 -0.59 -13.42 -1.02
CA SER A 75 -1.01 -14.53 -0.17
C SER A 75 -2.35 -14.24 0.50
N LYS A 76 -2.99 -15.27 1.05
CA LYS A 76 -4.19 -15.10 1.91
C LYS A 76 -3.94 -14.15 3.08
N ARG A 77 -2.70 -14.01 3.55
CA ARG A 77 -2.32 -13.09 4.64
C ARG A 77 -2.33 -11.64 4.15
N ASP A 78 -1.81 -11.36 2.95
CA ASP A 78 -1.86 -10.03 2.34
C ASP A 78 -3.29 -9.51 2.25
N PHE A 79 -4.25 -10.37 1.86
CA PHE A 79 -5.67 -10.01 1.85
C PHE A 79 -6.27 -9.78 3.24
N ALA A 80 -5.81 -10.52 4.26
CA ALA A 80 -6.24 -10.30 5.63
C ALA A 80 -5.73 -8.95 6.15
N ILE A 81 -4.47 -8.61 5.85
CA ILE A 81 -3.85 -7.34 6.20
C ILE A 81 -4.52 -6.19 5.45
N ALA A 82 -4.80 -6.33 4.16
CA ALA A 82 -5.46 -5.32 3.34
C ALA A 82 -6.83 -4.88 3.91
N LYS A 83 -7.50 -5.72 4.71
CA LYS A 83 -8.76 -5.37 5.39
C LYS A 83 -8.57 -4.34 6.52
N LEU A 84 -7.36 -4.20 7.03
CA LEU A 84 -7.02 -3.29 8.12
C LEU A 84 -6.68 -1.88 7.60
N TRP A 85 -6.32 -1.76 6.33
CA TRP A 85 -5.77 -0.53 5.77
C TRP A 85 -6.74 0.18 4.84
N LYS A 86 -6.72 1.51 4.90
CA LYS A 86 -7.49 2.37 4.00
C LYS A 86 -6.94 2.28 2.57
N ALA A 87 -5.61 2.27 2.42
CA ALA A 87 -4.93 1.93 1.17
C ALA A 87 -3.97 0.75 1.37
N TYR A 88 -4.05 -0.24 0.50
CA TYR A 88 -3.14 -1.37 0.44
C TYR A 88 -2.69 -1.53 -1.00
N LEU A 89 -1.39 -1.36 -1.26
CA LEU A 89 -0.81 -1.53 -2.58
C LEU A 89 0.07 -2.79 -2.59
N VAL A 90 -0.05 -3.60 -3.64
CA VAL A 90 0.79 -4.79 -3.84
C VAL A 90 1.32 -4.80 -5.26
N SER A 91 2.62 -5.02 -5.43
CA SER A 91 3.22 -5.23 -6.74
C SER A 91 3.32 -6.73 -7.00
N GLU A 92 2.69 -7.21 -8.08
CA GLU A 92 2.74 -8.59 -8.56
C GLU A 92 3.26 -8.60 -10.00
N GLY A 93 4.42 -9.20 -10.24
CA GLY A 93 4.98 -9.30 -11.60
C GLY A 93 5.18 -7.96 -12.30
N GLY A 94 5.45 -6.89 -11.55
CA GLY A 94 5.62 -5.52 -12.08
C GLY A 94 4.31 -4.73 -12.22
N VAL A 95 3.16 -5.30 -11.87
CA VAL A 95 1.87 -4.62 -11.88
C VAL A 95 1.46 -4.27 -10.46
N VAL A 96 1.23 -2.99 -10.18
CA VAL A 96 0.72 -2.53 -8.88
C VAL A 96 -0.81 -2.63 -8.85
N LYS A 97 -1.31 -3.41 -7.89
CA LYS A 97 -2.74 -3.56 -7.58
C LYS A 97 -3.07 -2.81 -6.30
N GLY A 98 -4.28 -2.27 -6.24
CA GLY A 98 -4.76 -1.50 -5.09
C GLY A 98 -5.97 -2.13 -4.43
N TYR A 99 -6.01 -2.05 -3.11
CA TYR A 99 -7.12 -2.48 -2.28
C TYR A 99 -7.42 -1.42 -1.21
N SER A 100 -8.69 -1.30 -0.84
CA SER A 100 -9.14 -0.51 0.30
C SER A 100 -10.02 -1.39 1.18
N TYR A 101 -9.64 -1.59 2.44
CA TYR A 101 -10.34 -2.46 3.37
C TYR A 101 -10.64 -3.85 2.75
N GLY A 102 -9.64 -4.41 2.06
CA GLY A 102 -9.67 -5.71 1.40
C GLY A 102 -10.51 -5.78 0.12
N ARG A 103 -11.06 -4.66 -0.37
CA ARG A 103 -11.79 -4.60 -1.64
C ARG A 103 -10.90 -4.06 -2.75
N PRO A 104 -10.87 -4.67 -3.94
CA PRO A 104 -10.13 -4.13 -5.08
C PRO A 104 -10.60 -2.72 -5.41
N VAL A 105 -9.65 -1.82 -5.69
CA VAL A 105 -9.91 -0.45 -6.14
C VAL A 105 -9.02 -0.11 -7.33
N ARG A 106 -9.40 0.92 -8.08
CA ARG A 106 -8.58 1.40 -9.19
C ARG A 106 -7.30 2.05 -8.66
N VAL A 107 -6.16 1.74 -9.25
CA VAL A 107 -4.92 2.50 -9.04
C VAL A 107 -4.74 3.44 -10.23
N ARG A 108 -4.57 4.73 -9.96
CA ARG A 108 -4.25 5.74 -10.98
C ARG A 108 -2.88 6.32 -10.68
N VAL A 109 -1.98 6.23 -11.65
CA VAL A 109 -0.70 6.94 -11.59
C VAL A 109 -0.95 8.39 -12.00
N ILE A 110 -0.52 9.34 -11.17
CA ILE A 110 -0.61 10.79 -11.41
C ILE A 110 0.77 11.43 -11.55
#